data_AF-A0A9P7NQK5-F1
#
_entry.id   AF-A0A9P7NQK5-F1
#
_cell.length_a   1.000
_cell.length_b   1.000
_cell.length_c   1.000
_cell.angle_alpha   90.00
_cell.angle_beta   90.00
_cell.angle_gamma   90.00
#
_symmetry.space_group_name_H-M   'P 1'
#
loop_
_entity.id
_entity.type
_entity.pdbx_description
1 polymer ?
#
loop_
_entity_poly.entity_id
_entity_poly.type
_entity_poly.pdbx_seq_one_letter_code
_entity_poly.pdbx_strand_id
1 'polypeptide(L)'
;MTAPPTHYTILGLTSSLLDLSHQKGPSPSALLKKAYHRALLRHHPDKQVPSSSSSSCLPCSPSSFSSTPLSSCTAQDTTASTSGAYTIDQIATAFAVLSSPTQRASYDAELRRRSPAVGSARPEFQTGVENVDLDDLSFEEGTERWYRACRCGNERGYSFSEEDLGEVEDEGVLVVGCQDCSLWLRVHFAVVNEDADLANEDEVAKDNG
;
A
#
# COMPACT_ATOMS: atom_id res chain seq x y z
N MET A 1 -10.26 13.73 -1.70
CA MET A 1 -10.46 12.39 -1.10
C MET A 1 -9.32 12.15 -0.13
N THR A 2 -9.57 12.28 1.18
CA THR A 2 -8.52 12.18 2.21
C THR A 2 -8.25 10.71 2.49
N ALA A 3 -7.00 10.27 2.33
CA ALA A 3 -6.62 8.88 2.65
C ALA A 3 -6.95 8.57 4.13
N PRO A 4 -7.33 7.32 4.45
CA PRO A 4 -7.60 6.94 5.83
C PRO A 4 -6.35 7.19 6.70
N PRO A 5 -6.51 7.70 7.93
CA PRO A 5 -5.38 7.98 8.81
C PRO A 5 -4.65 6.68 9.15
N THR A 6 -3.34 6.67 8.97
CA THR A 6 -2.51 5.52 9.35
C THR A 6 -2.42 5.39 10.87
N HIS A 7 -2.15 4.19 11.39
CA HIS A 7 -1.94 3.99 12.84
C HIS A 7 -0.80 4.87 13.39
N TYR A 8 0.22 5.11 12.57
CA TYR A 8 1.29 6.08 12.84
C TYR A 8 0.75 7.50 13.04
N THR A 9 -0.14 7.95 12.16
CA THR A 9 -0.76 9.29 12.23
C THR A 9 -1.63 9.44 13.48
N ILE A 10 -2.41 8.40 13.83
CA ILE A 10 -3.30 8.40 15.00
C ILE A 10 -2.52 8.61 16.31
N LEU A 11 -1.33 8.01 16.44
CA LEU A 11 -0.45 8.21 17.60
C LEU A 11 0.49 9.42 17.47
N GLY A 12 0.52 10.08 16.30
CA GLY A 12 1.44 11.15 15.98
C GLY A 12 2.91 10.71 15.97
N LEU A 13 3.15 9.52 15.41
CA LEU A 13 4.47 8.90 15.22
C LEU A 13 4.77 8.75 13.72
N THR A 14 6.06 8.58 13.40
CA THR A 14 6.49 8.18 12.06
C THR A 14 7.19 6.83 12.13
N SER A 15 7.15 6.06 11.05
CA SER A 15 7.83 4.75 10.98
C SER A 15 9.34 4.89 11.29
N SER A 16 9.98 5.94 10.78
CA SER A 16 11.40 6.25 11.04
C SER A 16 11.71 6.55 12.51
N LEU A 17 10.83 7.26 13.23
CA LEU A 17 11.05 7.56 14.65
C LEU A 17 10.99 6.29 15.52
N LEU A 18 10.11 5.35 15.16
CA LEU A 18 10.07 4.07 15.85
C LEU A 18 11.30 3.24 15.53
N ASP A 19 11.73 3.16 14.26
CA ASP A 19 12.95 2.44 13.89
C ASP A 19 14.22 2.99 14.59
N LEU A 20 14.37 4.31 14.63
CA LEU A 20 15.47 4.96 15.35
C LEU A 20 15.46 4.64 16.86
N SER A 21 14.28 4.47 17.46
CA SER A 21 14.16 4.09 18.86
C SER A 21 14.59 2.65 19.14
N HIS A 22 14.54 1.76 18.14
CA HIS A 22 15.11 0.42 18.25
C HIS A 22 16.65 0.44 18.23
N GLN A 23 17.26 1.41 17.56
CA GLN A 23 18.71 1.43 17.35
C GLN A 23 19.49 2.31 18.32
N LYS A 24 18.95 3.48 18.72
CA LYS A 24 19.74 4.52 19.43
C LYS A 24 18.96 5.30 20.49
N GLY A 25 17.70 4.96 20.76
CA GLY A 25 16.79 5.76 21.59
C GLY A 25 16.28 5.08 22.88
N PRO A 26 15.39 5.75 23.63
CA PRO A 26 14.62 5.12 24.70
C PRO A 26 13.82 3.94 24.15
N SER A 27 13.56 2.92 24.98
CA SER A 27 12.90 1.69 24.52
C SER A 27 11.63 1.98 23.70
N PRO A 28 11.43 1.27 22.57
CA PRO A 28 10.34 1.57 21.64
C PRO A 28 8.97 1.51 22.33
N SER A 29 8.82 0.60 23.29
CA SER A 29 7.62 0.47 24.11
C SER A 29 7.35 1.69 25.01
N ALA A 30 8.38 2.35 25.54
CA ALA A 30 8.22 3.57 26.33
C ALA A 30 7.76 4.75 25.45
N LEU A 31 8.30 4.85 24.23
CA LEU A 31 7.90 5.86 23.25
C LEU A 31 6.44 5.66 22.81
N LEU A 32 6.04 4.42 22.50
CA LEU A 32 4.66 4.05 22.19
C LEU A 32 3.70 4.36 23.34
N LYS A 33 4.05 4.01 24.57
CA LYS A 33 3.23 4.31 25.77
C LYS A 33 3.05 5.81 25.98
N LYS A 34 4.12 6.60 25.79
CA LYS A 34 4.06 8.07 25.90
C LYS A 34 3.18 8.67 24.81
N ALA A 35 3.29 8.18 23.58
CA ALA A 35 2.47 8.63 22.46
C ALA A 35 0.99 8.30 22.68
N TYR A 36 0.68 7.08 23.13
CA TYR A 36 -0.66 6.63 23.52
C TYR A 36 -1.26 7.52 24.61
N HIS A 37 -0.55 7.76 25.70
CA HIS A 37 -1.04 8.61 26.79
C HIS A 37 -1.29 10.05 26.32
N ARG A 38 -0.40 10.61 25.49
CA ARG A 38 -0.60 11.94 24.90
C ARG A 38 -1.82 11.98 23.98
N ALA A 39 -2.04 10.95 23.16
CA ALA A 39 -3.19 10.87 22.27
C ALA A 39 -4.51 10.81 23.07
N LEU A 40 -4.56 9.97 24.11
CA LEU A 40 -5.73 9.90 25.00
C LEU A 40 -6.04 11.25 25.64
N LEU A 41 -5.03 11.96 26.18
CA LEU A 41 -5.24 13.26 26.83
C LEU A 41 -5.72 14.35 25.86
N ARG A 42 -5.34 14.25 24.58
CA ARG A 42 -5.77 15.19 23.52
C ARG A 42 -7.17 14.88 23.00
N HIS A 43 -7.54 13.61 22.98
CA HIS A 43 -8.79 13.12 22.38
C HIS A 43 -9.80 12.61 23.41
N HIS A 44 -9.58 12.94 24.70
CA HIS A 44 -10.47 12.52 25.77
C HIS A 44 -11.83 13.22 25.65
N PRO A 45 -12.96 12.48 25.69
CA PRO A 45 -14.29 13.06 25.54
C PRO A 45 -14.66 14.03 26.69
N ASP A 46 -14.12 13.84 27.90
CA ASP A 46 -14.36 14.71 29.07
C ASP A 46 -13.73 16.12 28.94
N LYS A 47 -12.81 16.30 27.98
CA LYS A 47 -12.13 17.58 27.74
C LYS A 47 -12.69 18.34 26.54
N GLN A 48 -13.67 17.75 25.84
CA GLN A 48 -14.55 18.46 24.90
C GLN A 48 -15.66 19.17 25.67
N VAL A 49 -15.30 19.95 26.69
CA VAL A 49 -16.20 20.97 27.22
C VAL A 49 -16.24 22.10 26.19
N PRO A 50 -17.41 22.42 25.59
CA PRO A 50 -17.53 23.65 24.81
C PRO A 50 -17.14 24.79 25.75
N SER A 51 -16.21 25.63 25.32
CA SER A 51 -15.66 26.74 26.10
C SER A 51 -16.79 27.65 26.57
N SER A 52 -17.30 27.39 27.77
CA SER A 52 -18.25 28.21 28.50
C SER A 52 -17.50 28.78 29.68
N SER A 53 -16.88 29.94 29.47
CA SER A 53 -16.38 30.84 30.53
C SER A 53 -16.26 32.25 29.93
N SER A 54 -16.70 33.39 30.44
CA SER A 54 -17.58 33.80 31.54
C SER A 54 -17.70 35.33 31.37
N SER A 55 -18.90 35.90 31.27
CA SER A 55 -19.16 37.29 31.64
C SER A 55 -20.61 37.42 32.09
N SER A 56 -20.74 37.95 33.29
CA SER A 56 -21.89 38.13 34.17
C SER A 56 -23.07 38.94 33.60
N CYS A 57 -24.30 38.45 33.76
CA CYS A 57 -25.44 39.14 34.41
C CYS A 57 -26.72 38.27 34.37
N LEU A 58 -27.48 38.27 35.48
CA LEU A 58 -28.84 37.67 35.64
C LEU A 58 -29.91 38.77 35.40
N PRO A 59 -31.23 38.50 35.38
CA PRO A 59 -31.99 37.28 35.04
C PRO A 59 -33.14 37.56 34.01
N CYS A 60 -33.72 36.51 33.40
CA CYS A 60 -35.16 36.44 33.07
C CYS A 60 -35.54 35.02 32.61
N SER A 61 -36.37 34.33 33.40
CA SER A 61 -37.09 33.09 33.04
C SER A 61 -38.40 33.41 32.29
N PRO A 62 -39.21 32.42 31.89
CA PRO A 62 -38.89 31.24 31.07
C PRO A 62 -39.88 31.11 29.89
N SER A 63 -39.48 30.52 28.77
CA SER A 63 -40.45 29.86 27.87
C SER A 63 -39.72 28.84 27.00
N SER A 64 -40.01 27.59 27.34
CA SER A 64 -40.11 26.34 26.60
C SER A 64 -39.81 26.28 25.09
N PHE A 65 -39.76 25.01 24.64
CA PHE A 65 -39.84 24.44 23.29
C PHE A 65 -38.56 24.31 22.45
N SER A 66 -38.13 23.04 22.38
CA SER A 66 -37.74 22.31 21.16
C SER A 66 -36.42 22.64 20.47
N SER A 67 -35.47 21.72 20.69
CA SER A 67 -34.84 20.88 19.67
C SER A 67 -34.50 21.52 18.32
N THR A 68 -33.21 21.75 18.09
CA THR A 68 -32.40 21.23 16.95
C THR A 68 -31.12 22.07 16.79
N PRO A 69 -29.92 21.47 16.71
CA PRO A 69 -28.73 22.18 16.24
C PRO A 69 -28.60 21.99 14.72
N LEU A 70 -28.96 23.01 13.94
CA LEU A 70 -28.56 23.10 12.55
C LEU A 70 -27.22 23.86 12.47
N SER A 71 -26.20 23.12 12.04
CA SER A 71 -24.85 23.59 11.74
C SER A 71 -24.78 24.52 10.52
N SER A 72 -23.66 25.26 10.49
CA SER A 72 -23.08 26.11 9.43
C SER A 72 -23.53 27.58 9.42
N CYS A 73 -22.63 28.57 9.38
CA CYS A 73 -21.44 28.66 8.52
C CYS A 73 -20.37 29.68 8.98
N THR A 74 -19.13 29.39 8.56
CA THR A 74 -18.01 30.30 8.25
C THR A 74 -17.19 30.91 9.39
N ALA A 75 -16.13 30.18 9.76
CA ALA A 75 -14.82 30.80 9.97
C ALA A 75 -13.79 29.99 9.18
N GLN A 76 -13.27 30.61 8.11
CA GLN A 76 -12.04 30.20 7.46
C GLN A 76 -10.90 30.50 8.44
N ASP A 77 -10.14 29.48 8.82
CA ASP A 77 -8.73 29.68 9.15
C ASP A 77 -7.92 28.50 8.61
N THR A 78 -7.06 28.85 7.66
CA THR A 78 -6.26 27.97 6.84
C THR A 78 -4.88 27.86 7.47
N THR A 79 -4.70 26.96 8.45
CA THR A 79 -3.42 26.30 8.73
C THR A 79 -3.66 24.87 9.23
N ALA A 80 -3.54 23.92 8.31
CA ALA A 80 -3.85 22.52 8.48
C ALA A 80 -2.98 21.84 9.56
N SER A 81 -3.54 21.69 10.76
CA SER A 81 -3.09 20.68 11.74
C SER A 81 -4.06 19.51 11.69
N THR A 82 -3.59 18.39 11.14
CA THR A 82 -4.25 17.07 11.15
C THR A 82 -4.44 16.59 12.60
N SER A 83 -5.43 17.13 13.28
CA SER A 83 -5.92 16.63 14.56
C SER A 83 -7.43 16.44 14.43
N GLY A 84 -7.81 15.53 13.53
CA GLY A 84 -9.15 14.95 13.58
C GLY A 84 -9.34 14.30 14.94
N ALA A 85 -10.50 14.46 15.56
CA ALA A 85 -10.80 13.79 16.81
C ALA A 85 -10.79 12.27 16.59
N TYR A 86 -9.69 11.60 16.96
CA TYR A 86 -9.63 10.15 16.94
C TYR A 86 -10.41 9.58 18.12
N THR A 87 -11.13 8.47 17.90
CA THR A 87 -11.83 7.81 19.01
C THR A 87 -10.84 7.07 19.90
N ILE A 88 -11.22 6.84 21.15
CA ILE A 88 -10.40 6.06 22.10
C ILE A 88 -10.12 4.65 21.56
N ASP A 89 -11.10 4.06 20.86
CA ASP A 89 -10.96 2.75 20.21
C ASP A 89 -9.91 2.76 19.08
N GLN A 90 -9.89 3.81 18.24
CA GLN A 90 -8.86 3.98 17.20
C GLN A 90 -7.46 4.13 17.80
N ILE A 91 -7.34 4.88 18.90
CA ILE A 91 -6.07 5.10 19.60
C ILE A 91 -5.58 3.79 20.24
N ALA A 92 -6.49 3.03 20.86
CA ALA A 92 -6.20 1.73 21.46
C ALA A 92 -5.77 0.70 20.41
N THR A 93 -6.49 0.64 19.29
CA THR A 93 -6.18 -0.24 18.15
C THR A 93 -4.81 0.09 17.56
N ALA A 94 -4.51 1.37 17.33
CA ALA A 94 -3.21 1.81 16.84
C ALA A 94 -2.06 1.41 17.79
N PHE A 95 -2.25 1.56 19.09
CA PHE A 95 -1.26 1.15 20.08
C PHE A 95 -1.09 -0.37 20.12
N ALA A 96 -2.18 -1.15 20.09
CA ALA A 96 -2.12 -2.61 20.10
C ALA A 96 -1.30 -3.14 18.92
N VAL A 97 -1.62 -2.69 17.69
CA VAL A 97 -0.92 -3.10 16.46
C VAL A 97 0.56 -2.69 16.49
N LEU A 98 0.87 -1.44 16.86
CA LEU A 98 2.25 -0.94 16.84
C LEU A 98 3.11 -1.44 18.02
N SER A 99 2.49 -1.94 19.10
CA SER A 99 3.20 -2.47 20.26
C SER A 99 3.80 -3.88 20.03
N SER A 100 3.21 -4.67 19.14
CA SER A 100 3.69 -6.01 18.80
C SER A 100 4.55 -5.97 17.54
N PRO A 101 5.80 -6.50 17.56
CA PRO A 101 6.68 -6.47 16.39
C PRO A 101 6.09 -7.23 15.19
N THR A 102 5.40 -8.34 15.43
CA THR A 102 4.76 -9.15 14.38
C THR A 102 3.58 -8.42 13.75
N GLN A 103 2.70 -7.82 14.55
CA GLN A 103 1.54 -7.08 14.03
C GLN A 103 1.95 -5.78 13.34
N ARG A 104 3.00 -5.13 13.84
CA ARG A 104 3.60 -3.98 13.17
C ARG A 104 4.17 -4.38 11.81
N ALA A 105 4.91 -5.47 11.72
CA ALA A 105 5.50 -5.93 10.46
C ALA A 105 4.42 -6.26 9.42
N SER A 106 3.33 -6.94 9.81
CA SER A 106 2.21 -7.22 8.90
C SER A 106 1.50 -5.93 8.45
N TYR A 107 1.28 -4.98 9.36
CA TYR A 107 0.71 -3.68 9.04
C TYR A 107 1.62 -2.85 8.11
N ASP A 108 2.93 -2.82 8.37
CA ASP A 108 3.91 -2.12 7.53
C ASP A 108 3.99 -2.73 6.12
N ALA A 109 3.88 -4.06 6.00
CA ALA A 109 3.78 -4.74 4.72
C ALA A 109 2.50 -4.36 3.96
N GLU A 110 1.36 -4.28 4.65
CA GLU A 110 0.10 -3.77 4.06
C GLU A 110 0.22 -2.30 3.63
N LEU A 111 0.85 -1.44 4.45
CA LEU A 111 1.03 -0.03 4.14
C LEU A 111 1.94 0.18 2.94
N ARG A 112 3.00 -0.63 2.79
CA ARG A 112 3.89 -0.64 1.61
C ARG A 112 3.17 -1.16 0.36
N ARG A 113 2.24 -2.10 0.50
CA ARG A 113 1.38 -2.55 -0.61
C ARG A 113 0.38 -1.48 -1.05
N ARG A 114 -0.19 -0.72 -0.11
CA ARG A 114 -1.19 0.34 -0.38
C ARG A 114 -0.56 1.67 -0.79
N SER A 115 0.67 1.94 -0.36
CA SER A 115 1.39 3.18 -0.66
C SER A 115 2.57 2.88 -1.58
N PRO A 116 2.51 3.22 -2.88
CA PRO A 116 3.73 3.25 -3.69
C PRO A 116 4.62 4.33 -3.06
N ALA A 117 5.69 3.92 -2.40
CA ALA A 117 6.59 4.85 -1.72
C ALA A 117 7.17 5.82 -2.74
N VAL A 118 6.75 7.10 -2.67
CA VAL A 118 7.46 8.20 -3.31
C VAL A 118 8.81 8.33 -2.61
N GLY A 119 9.87 7.89 -3.28
CA GLY A 119 11.23 8.37 -2.99
C GLY A 119 12.17 7.44 -2.23
N SER A 120 12.54 6.30 -2.81
CA SER A 120 13.91 5.78 -2.64
C SER A 120 14.38 5.17 -3.97
N ALA A 121 15.31 5.86 -4.64
CA ALA A 121 15.97 5.45 -5.88
C ALA A 121 16.67 4.09 -5.70
N ARG A 122 16.84 3.24 -6.74
CA ARG A 122 17.41 3.54 -8.07
C ARG A 122 17.06 2.45 -9.12
N PRO A 123 17.42 2.70 -10.39
CA PRO A 123 16.64 3.43 -11.40
C PRO A 123 15.42 2.57 -11.85
N GLU A 124 14.58 3.07 -12.76
CA GLU A 124 13.38 2.38 -13.26
C GLU A 124 12.18 2.38 -12.30
N PHE A 125 11.90 3.51 -11.67
CA PHE A 125 10.51 3.80 -11.31
C PHE A 125 9.75 4.13 -12.59
N GLN A 126 9.37 3.12 -13.38
CA GLN A 126 8.49 3.31 -14.53
C GLN A 126 7.43 2.21 -14.54
N THR A 127 6.36 2.46 -13.78
CA THR A 127 4.99 2.04 -14.12
C THR A 127 4.74 0.53 -14.34
N GLY A 128 4.55 -0.20 -13.24
CA GLY A 128 3.55 -1.28 -13.17
C GLY A 128 3.78 -2.59 -13.92
N VAL A 129 4.69 -2.69 -14.90
CA VAL A 129 4.89 -3.89 -15.72
C VAL A 129 6.39 -4.21 -15.87
N GLU A 130 6.83 -5.38 -15.39
CA GLU A 130 8.20 -5.90 -15.58
C GLU A 130 8.24 -6.78 -16.85
N ASN A 131 9.26 -6.67 -17.70
CA ASN A 131 9.39 -7.48 -18.93
C ASN A 131 10.45 -8.57 -18.73
N VAL A 132 10.13 -9.80 -19.09
CA VAL A 132 10.96 -10.99 -18.85
C VAL A 132 10.79 -11.98 -20.00
N ASP A 133 11.83 -12.73 -20.35
CA ASP A 133 11.78 -13.81 -21.33
C ASP A 133 11.33 -15.13 -20.68
N LEU A 134 10.63 -16.00 -21.44
CA LEU A 134 10.16 -17.29 -20.93
C LEU A 134 11.29 -18.19 -20.39
N ASP A 135 12.49 -18.12 -20.98
CA ASP A 135 13.67 -18.89 -20.56
C ASP A 135 14.25 -18.47 -19.19
N ASP A 136 13.95 -17.26 -18.72
CA ASP A 136 14.38 -16.76 -17.40
C ASP A 136 13.41 -17.17 -16.27
N LEU A 137 12.28 -17.77 -16.63
CA LEU A 137 11.24 -18.16 -15.68
C LEU A 137 11.48 -19.58 -15.16
N SER A 138 11.20 -19.79 -13.88
CA SER A 138 11.36 -21.11 -13.27
C SER A 138 10.19 -22.00 -13.70
N PHE A 139 10.49 -23.12 -14.36
CA PHE A 139 9.50 -24.12 -14.77
C PHE A 139 9.38 -25.24 -13.74
N GLU A 140 8.15 -25.60 -13.35
CA GLU A 140 7.86 -26.72 -12.46
C GLU A 140 7.27 -27.89 -13.26
N GLU A 141 8.09 -28.92 -13.51
CA GLU A 141 7.72 -30.10 -14.30
C GLU A 141 6.51 -30.87 -13.72
N GLY A 142 6.30 -30.84 -12.40
CA GLY A 142 5.19 -31.56 -11.77
C GLY A 142 3.82 -30.92 -11.98
N THR A 143 3.77 -29.63 -12.30
CA THR A 143 2.51 -28.89 -12.52
C THR A 143 2.42 -28.26 -13.91
N GLU A 144 3.46 -28.43 -14.74
CA GLU A 144 3.59 -27.87 -16.09
C GLU A 144 3.36 -26.35 -16.10
N ARG A 145 3.94 -25.67 -15.11
CA ARG A 145 3.71 -24.25 -14.86
C ARG A 145 5.01 -23.48 -14.70
N TRP A 146 5.03 -22.29 -15.28
CA TRP A 146 6.06 -21.30 -15.01
C TRP A 146 5.70 -20.49 -13.79
N TYR A 147 6.70 -20.17 -12.97
CA TYR A 147 6.54 -19.31 -11.80
C TYR A 147 7.73 -18.38 -11.62
N ARG A 148 7.47 -17.24 -10.96
CA ARG A 148 8.49 -16.27 -10.59
C ARG A 148 8.12 -15.57 -9.28
N ALA A 149 9.15 -15.29 -8.48
CA ALA A 149 9.01 -14.46 -7.30
C ALA A 149 8.68 -13.02 -7.70
N CYS A 150 7.73 -12.42 -7.00
CA CYS A 150 7.40 -11.01 -7.13
C CYS A 150 8.20 -10.16 -6.13
N ARG A 151 8.54 -8.93 -6.52
CA ARG A 151 9.17 -7.93 -5.63
C ARG A 151 8.33 -7.57 -4.39
N CYS A 152 7.08 -8.03 -4.30
CA CYS A 152 6.26 -7.91 -3.09
C CYS A 152 6.65 -8.92 -1.99
N GLY A 153 7.48 -9.92 -2.30
CA GLY A 153 7.92 -10.96 -1.37
C GLY A 153 7.17 -12.29 -1.50
N ASN A 154 6.22 -12.43 -2.44
CA ASN A 154 5.65 -13.74 -2.77
C ASN A 154 6.59 -14.46 -3.75
N GLU A 155 7.08 -15.64 -3.35
CA GLU A 155 7.97 -16.51 -4.14
C GLU A 155 7.29 -17.09 -5.40
N ARG A 156 5.95 -17.19 -5.39
CA ARG A 156 5.12 -17.60 -6.54
C ARG A 156 4.14 -16.51 -6.93
N GLY A 157 4.62 -15.26 -6.90
CA GLY A 157 3.80 -14.09 -7.18
C GLY A 157 3.20 -14.12 -8.59
N TYR A 158 3.95 -14.61 -9.57
CA TYR A 158 3.47 -14.82 -10.94
C TYR A 158 3.48 -16.31 -11.23
N SER A 159 2.38 -16.83 -11.77
CA SER A 159 2.28 -18.23 -12.18
C SER A 159 1.28 -18.39 -13.33
N PHE A 160 1.64 -19.17 -14.35
CA PHE A 160 0.82 -19.43 -15.54
C PHE A 160 1.20 -20.79 -16.16
N SER A 161 0.31 -21.34 -16.98
CA SER A 161 0.44 -22.63 -17.65
C SER A 161 0.61 -22.49 -19.16
N GLU A 162 0.88 -23.61 -19.84
CA GLU A 162 1.05 -23.63 -21.30
C GLU A 162 -0.24 -23.20 -22.02
N GLU A 163 -1.40 -23.53 -21.44
CA GLU A 163 -2.70 -23.10 -21.93
C GLU A 163 -2.81 -21.57 -22.03
N ASP A 164 -2.27 -20.83 -21.05
CA ASP A 164 -2.26 -19.37 -21.06
C ASP A 164 -1.34 -18.82 -22.16
N LEU A 165 -0.24 -19.51 -22.47
CA LEU A 165 0.70 -19.11 -23.54
C LEU A 165 0.10 -19.36 -24.91
N GLY A 166 -0.56 -20.51 -25.09
CA GLY A 166 -1.21 -20.87 -26.35
C GLY A 166 -2.28 -19.86 -26.78
N GLU A 167 -3.00 -19.23 -25.83
CA GLU A 167 -4.00 -18.20 -26.17
C GLU A 167 -3.37 -16.93 -26.77
N VAL A 168 -2.13 -16.61 -26.41
CA VAL A 168 -1.41 -15.41 -26.88
C VAL A 168 -0.21 -15.75 -27.76
N GLU A 169 -0.22 -16.94 -28.36
CA GLU A 169 0.86 -17.42 -29.24
C GLU A 169 1.12 -16.48 -30.41
N ASP A 170 0.05 -15.95 -31.03
CA ASP A 170 0.12 -14.98 -32.13
C ASP A 170 0.69 -13.62 -31.70
N GLU A 171 0.50 -13.22 -30.44
CA GLU A 171 1.03 -11.96 -29.90
C GLU A 171 2.50 -12.12 -29.44
N GLY A 172 2.91 -13.36 -29.09
CA GLY A 172 4.25 -13.68 -28.57
C GLY A 172 4.53 -13.08 -27.19
N VAL A 173 3.48 -12.59 -26.51
CA VAL A 173 3.62 -11.89 -25.24
C VAL A 173 2.45 -12.17 -24.30
N LEU A 174 2.75 -12.73 -23.13
CA LEU A 174 1.78 -12.99 -22.07
C LEU A 174 1.89 -11.95 -20.95
N VAL A 175 0.76 -11.37 -20.53
CA VAL A 175 0.73 -10.38 -19.45
C VAL A 175 0.06 -10.97 -18.21
N VAL A 176 0.85 -11.22 -17.16
CA VAL A 176 0.41 -11.91 -15.94
C VAL A 176 0.39 -10.96 -14.74
N GLY A 177 -0.74 -10.91 -14.03
CA GLY A 177 -0.87 -10.17 -12.79
C GLY A 177 -0.28 -10.93 -11.60
N CYS A 178 0.32 -10.22 -10.65
CA CYS A 178 0.74 -10.84 -9.41
C CYS A 178 -0.47 -11.25 -8.55
N GLN A 179 -0.44 -12.44 -7.96
CA GLN A 179 -1.53 -12.95 -7.10
C GLN A 179 -1.73 -12.12 -5.80
N ASP A 180 -0.68 -11.45 -5.31
CA ASP A 180 -0.68 -10.76 -4.01
C ASP A 180 -0.47 -9.24 -4.09
N CYS A 181 -0.38 -8.68 -5.31
CA CYS A 181 -0.24 -7.23 -5.50
C CYS A 181 -0.71 -6.78 -6.88
N SER A 182 -0.74 -5.47 -7.13
CA SER A 182 -1.22 -4.87 -8.39
C SER A 182 -0.12 -4.73 -9.46
N LEU A 183 0.88 -5.61 -9.43
CA LEU A 183 1.98 -5.61 -10.40
C LEU A 183 1.65 -6.54 -11.56
N TRP A 184 2.21 -6.21 -12.71
CA TRP A 184 2.09 -7.00 -13.93
C TRP A 184 3.49 -7.45 -14.38
N LEU A 185 3.54 -8.61 -15.01
CA LEU A 185 4.72 -9.20 -15.62
C LEU A 185 4.39 -9.49 -17.09
N ARG A 186 5.21 -8.99 -18.00
CA ARG A 186 5.07 -9.18 -19.44
C ARG A 186 6.13 -10.18 -19.90
N VAL A 187 5.68 -11.39 -20.18
CA VAL A 187 6.51 -12.53 -20.56
C VAL A 187 6.58 -12.60 -22.07
N HIS A 188 7.77 -12.45 -22.64
CA HIS A 188 8.01 -12.58 -24.07
C HIS A 188 8.42 -14.00 -24.39
N PHE A 189 7.85 -14.57 -25.44
CA PHE A 189 8.18 -15.92 -25.91
C PHE A 189 8.04 -16.00 -27.43
N ALA A 190 8.80 -16.91 -28.04
CA ALA A 190 8.73 -17.18 -29.47
C ALA A 190 8.27 -18.62 -29.68
N VAL A 191 7.14 -18.80 -30.37
CA VAL A 191 6.69 -20.12 -30.79
C VAL A 191 7.41 -20.46 -32.09
N VAL A 192 8.23 -21.52 -32.05
CA VAL A 192 8.87 -22.05 -33.25
C VAL A 192 7.91 -23.03 -33.89
N ASN A 193 7.21 -22.61 -34.95
CA ASN A 193 6.50 -23.57 -35.80
C ASN A 193 7.53 -24.38 -36.58
N GLU A 194 7.66 -25.66 -36.26
CA GLU A 194 8.58 -26.59 -36.93
C GLU A 194 8.21 -26.87 -38.41
N ASP A 195 7.17 -26.23 -38.95
CA ASP A 195 6.62 -26.47 -40.30
C ASP A 195 6.99 -25.42 -41.38
N ALA A 196 7.82 -24.39 -41.08
CA ALA A 196 8.04 -23.26 -42.00
C ALA A 196 9.43 -23.17 -42.70
N ASP A 197 10.38 -24.06 -42.40
CA ASP A 197 11.77 -23.99 -42.91
C ASP A 197 12.15 -25.10 -43.92
N LEU A 198 11.18 -25.66 -44.67
CA LEU A 198 11.46 -26.59 -45.78
C LEU A 198 11.23 -25.99 -47.18
N ALA A 199 11.20 -24.65 -47.32
CA ALA A 199 10.89 -24.00 -48.59
C ALA A 199 11.81 -22.81 -48.93
N ASN A 200 13.14 -22.95 -48.81
CA ASN A 200 14.05 -22.06 -49.55
C ASN A 200 15.49 -22.60 -49.71
N GLU A 201 15.65 -23.79 -50.30
CA GLU A 201 16.96 -24.30 -50.74
C GLU A 201 16.90 -24.82 -52.18
N ASP A 202 16.41 -24.00 -53.12
CA ASP A 202 16.53 -24.34 -54.55
C ASP A 202 16.64 -23.06 -55.40
N GLU A 203 17.87 -22.56 -55.57
CA GLU A 203 18.37 -21.86 -56.80
C GLU A 203 19.64 -21.04 -56.51
N VAL A 204 20.81 -21.68 -56.37
CA VAL A 204 22.07 -21.10 -56.90
C VAL A 204 22.95 -22.25 -57.39
N ALA A 205 22.59 -22.80 -58.55
CA ALA A 205 23.47 -23.65 -59.35
C ALA A 205 23.41 -23.21 -60.81
N LYS A 206 24.20 -22.20 -61.16
CA LYS A 206 24.88 -22.01 -62.46
C LYS A 206 25.59 -20.67 -62.46
N ASP A 207 26.92 -20.73 -62.49
CA ASP A 207 27.77 -20.04 -63.46
C ASP A 207 29.16 -19.85 -62.83
N ASN A 208 30.08 -20.74 -63.17
CA ASN A 208 31.51 -20.42 -63.17
C ASN A 208 32.10 -21.15 -64.37
N GLY A 209 32.37 -20.36 -65.41
CA GLY A 209 33.15 -20.74 -66.58
C GLY A 209 34.65 -20.86 -66.29
#